data_AF-A0A7X3XJH1-F1
#
_entry.id   AF-A0A7X3XJH1-F1
#
_cell.length_a   1.000
_cell.length_b   1.000
_cell.length_c   1.000
_cell.angle_alpha   90.00
_cell.angle_beta   90.00
_cell.angle_gamma   90.00
#
_symmetry.space_group_name_H-M   'P 1'
#
loop_
_entity.id
_entity.type
_entity.pdbx_description
1 polymer ?
#
loop_
_entity_poly.entity_id
_entity_poly.type
_entity_poly.pdbx_seq_one_letter_code
_entity_poly.pdbx_strand_id
1 'polypeptide(L)'
;MKKPKLVVGHLTKDELLVKSVTTSKHFDWIKWLEPEEFVEFFADLLKLVKPISEGKKDAATLSTFLSEWRETALINSEPDVLADIAEAEQELDAGGGKSWERIKQEVGL
;
A
#
# COMPACT_ATOMS: atom_id res chain seq x y z
N MET A 1 15.14 21.55 -3.69
CA MET A 1 14.92 20.11 -3.39
C MET A 1 14.76 19.35 -4.69
N LYS A 2 15.48 18.23 -4.90
CA LYS A 2 15.27 17.35 -6.06
C LYS A 2 13.87 16.74 -5.96
N LYS A 3 13.08 16.81 -7.05
CA LYS A 3 11.75 16.18 -7.08
C LYS A 3 11.90 14.65 -7.08
N PRO A 4 11.04 13.93 -6.34
CA PRO A 4 11.03 12.47 -6.38
C PRO A 4 10.74 12.00 -7.80
N LYS A 5 11.46 10.96 -8.23
CA LYS A 5 11.36 10.38 -9.57
C LYS A 5 11.01 8.91 -9.41
N LEU A 6 9.89 8.52 -10.00
CA LEU A 6 9.52 7.13 -10.16
C LEU A 6 10.11 6.62 -11.47
N VAL A 7 10.77 5.47 -11.44
CA VAL A 7 11.38 4.85 -12.63
C VAL A 7 10.54 3.63 -12.95
N VAL A 8 9.80 3.67 -14.06
CA VAL A 8 8.99 2.56 -14.54
C VAL A 8 9.71 1.93 -15.73
N GLY A 9 10.08 0.67 -15.61
CA GLY A 9 10.67 -0.14 -16.67
C GLY A 9 9.64 -1.09 -17.26
N HIS A 10 9.57 -1.18 -18.58
CA HIS A 10 8.84 -2.23 -19.27
C HIS A 10 9.83 -3.07 -20.07
N LEU A 11 9.81 -4.39 -19.88
CA LEU A 11 10.63 -5.32 -20.66
C LEU A 11 9.73 -6.01 -21.69
N THR A 12 9.99 -5.77 -22.97
CA THR A 12 9.29 -6.47 -24.06
C THR A 12 10.26 -6.82 -25.16
N LYS A 13 10.30 -8.11 -25.55
CA LYS A 13 11.02 -8.61 -26.74
C LYS A 13 12.41 -7.97 -26.89
N ASP A 14 13.26 -8.19 -25.90
CA ASP A 14 14.67 -7.76 -25.82
C ASP A 14 14.94 -6.25 -25.67
N GLU A 15 13.91 -5.41 -25.55
CA GLU A 15 14.08 -4.00 -25.22
C GLU A 15 13.54 -3.65 -23.82
N LEU A 16 14.40 -3.01 -23.02
CA LEU A 16 14.03 -2.37 -21.76
C LEU A 16 13.67 -0.90 -22.03
N LEU A 17 12.39 -0.58 -21.97
CA LEU A 17 11.90 0.80 -22.02
C LEU A 17 11.79 1.34 -20.60
N VAL A 18 12.73 2.21 -20.23
CA VAL A 18 12.72 2.90 -18.93
C VAL A 18 12.15 4.31 -19.11
N LYS A 19 11.03 4.62 -18.43
CA LYS A 19 10.49 5.97 -18.34
C LYS A 19 10.60 6.47 -16.89
N SER A 20 11.19 7.65 -16.74
CA SER A 20 11.19 8.35 -15.46
C SER A 20 10.02 9.34 -15.41
N VAL A 21 9.12 9.13 -14.47
CA VAL A 21 7.98 10.01 -14.21
C VAL A 21 8.31 10.84 -12.96
N THR A 22 8.17 12.16 -13.08
CA THR A 22 8.35 13.02 -11.90
C THR A 22 7.08 12.92 -11.07
N THR A 23 7.19 12.38 -9.86
CA THR A 23 6.05 12.23 -8.96
C THR A 23 5.98 13.41 -7.98
N SER A 24 4.77 13.70 -7.52
CA SER A 24 4.57 14.63 -6.40
C SER A 24 5.06 13.97 -5.11
N LYS A 25 5.50 14.76 -4.12
CA LYS A 25 5.83 14.26 -2.77
C LYS A 25 4.68 13.47 -2.14
N HIS A 26 3.44 13.75 -2.55
CA HIS A 26 2.25 13.02 -2.11
C HIS A 26 2.24 11.54 -2.55
N PHE A 27 3.16 11.13 -3.42
CA PHE A 27 3.32 9.76 -3.91
C PHE A 27 4.67 9.14 -3.54
N ASP A 28 5.42 9.75 -2.60
CA ASP A 28 6.73 9.23 -2.19
C ASP A 28 6.66 7.87 -1.51
N TRP A 29 5.49 7.52 -0.97
CA TRP A 29 5.23 6.24 -0.32
C TRP A 29 5.17 5.08 -1.34
N ILE A 30 4.87 5.34 -2.62
CA ILE A 30 4.76 4.29 -3.65
C ILE A 30 6.06 3.48 -3.80
N LYS A 31 7.22 4.06 -3.47
CA LYS A 31 8.52 3.36 -3.55
C LYS A 31 8.67 2.19 -2.57
N TRP A 32 7.78 2.11 -1.57
CA TRP A 32 7.75 1.06 -0.58
C TRP A 32 6.77 -0.06 -0.92
N LEU A 33 6.06 0.06 -2.06
CA LEU A 33 5.28 -1.04 -2.60
C LEU A 33 6.21 -2.04 -3.27
N GLU A 34 5.91 -3.32 -3.08
CA GLU A 34 6.51 -4.41 -3.85
C GLU A 34 6.12 -4.29 -5.34
N PRO A 35 6.88 -4.88 -6.27
CA PRO A 35 6.60 -4.79 -7.70
C PRO A 35 5.18 -5.20 -8.09
N GLU A 36 4.64 -6.25 -7.48
CA GLU A 36 3.30 -6.77 -7.71
C GLU A 36 2.24 -5.79 -7.20
N GLU A 37 2.39 -5.31 -5.97
CA GLU A 37 1.53 -4.30 -5.34
C GLU A 37 1.51 -2.99 -6.14
N PHE A 38 2.66 -2.59 -6.66
CA PHE A 38 2.78 -1.41 -7.51
C PHE A 38 1.95 -1.55 -8.78
N VAL A 39 1.98 -2.73 -9.42
CA VAL A 39 1.15 -3.02 -10.61
C VAL A 39 -0.33 -3.02 -10.26
N GLU A 40 -0.71 -3.66 -9.14
CA GLU A 40 -2.09 -3.69 -8.65
C GLU A 40 -2.63 -2.30 -8.33
N PHE A 41 -1.85 -1.47 -7.63
CA PHE A 41 -2.19 -0.08 -7.33
C PHE A 41 -2.56 0.69 -8.61
N PHE A 42 -1.74 0.62 -9.66
CA PHE A 42 -2.05 1.34 -10.90
C PHE A 42 -3.22 0.74 -11.67
N ALA A 43 -3.40 -0.59 -11.61
CA ALA A 43 -4.55 -1.26 -12.22
C ALA A 43 -5.86 -0.83 -11.55
N ASP A 44 -5.89 -0.78 -10.21
CA ASP A 44 -7.06 -0.39 -9.45
C ASP A 44 -7.33 1.11 -9.51
N LEU A 45 -6.28 1.93 -9.47
CA LEU A 45 -6.41 3.36 -9.73
C LEU A 45 -7.05 3.60 -11.10
N LEU A 46 -6.63 2.87 -12.14
CA LEU A 46 -7.20 2.98 -13.48
C LEU A 46 -8.68 2.56 -13.51
N LYS A 47 -9.04 1.46 -12.84
CA LYS A 47 -10.45 1.03 -12.70
C LYS A 47 -11.29 2.08 -11.99
N LEU A 48 -10.72 2.78 -11.01
CA LEU A 48 -11.39 3.80 -10.21
C LEU A 48 -11.56 5.12 -10.97
N VAL A 49 -10.57 5.53 -11.79
CA VAL A 49 -10.66 6.80 -12.55
C VAL A 49 -11.40 6.68 -13.89
N LYS A 50 -11.45 5.49 -14.49
CA LYS A 50 -12.13 5.27 -15.79
C LYS A 50 -13.63 5.62 -15.76
N PRO A 51 -14.38 5.39 -14.67
CA PRO A 51 -15.77 5.85 -14.51
C PRO A 51 -15.92 7.34 -14.14
N ILE A 52 -14.86 7.98 -13.60
CA ILE A 52 -14.89 9.38 -13.13
C ILE A 52 -14.96 10.38 -14.30
N SER A 53 -14.83 9.91 -15.56
CA SER A 53 -14.99 10.71 -16.78
C SER A 53 -16.39 11.31 -17.00
N GLU A 54 -17.38 11.02 -16.14
CA GLU A 54 -18.77 11.52 -16.25
C GLU A 54 -19.10 12.66 -15.29
N GLY A 55 -18.11 13.29 -14.64
CA GLY A 55 -18.32 14.51 -13.84
C GLY A 55 -18.78 14.28 -12.39
N LYS A 56 -18.97 13.02 -11.97
CA LYS A 56 -19.03 12.68 -10.55
C LYS A 56 -17.62 12.51 -9.99
N LYS A 57 -17.05 13.61 -9.48
CA LYS A 57 -15.87 13.55 -8.62
C LYS A 57 -16.24 12.85 -7.33
N ASP A 58 -15.96 11.55 -7.23
CA ASP A 58 -15.99 10.85 -5.95
C ASP A 58 -14.63 10.99 -5.26
N ALA A 59 -14.36 12.21 -4.78
CA ALA A 59 -13.13 12.53 -4.08
C ALA A 59 -12.97 11.72 -2.78
N ALA A 60 -14.09 11.30 -2.17
CA ALA A 60 -14.07 10.47 -0.98
C ALA A 60 -13.55 9.07 -1.32
N THR A 61 -14.11 8.43 -2.34
CA THR A 61 -13.65 7.10 -2.79
C THR A 61 -12.18 7.11 -3.23
N LEU A 62 -11.73 8.14 -3.95
CA LEU A 62 -10.30 8.28 -4.28
C LEU A 62 -9.43 8.50 -3.03
N SER A 63 -9.91 9.26 -2.05
CA SER A 63 -9.18 9.50 -0.81
C SER A 63 -9.05 8.23 0.03
N THR A 64 -10.11 7.43 0.14
CA THR A 64 -10.08 6.13 0.82
C THR A 64 -9.11 5.18 0.13
N PHE A 65 -9.23 5.05 -1.20
CA PHE A 65 -8.33 4.23 -2.01
C PHE A 65 -6.85 4.61 -1.79
N LEU A 66 -6.51 5.89 -1.84
CA LEU A 66 -5.14 6.35 -1.62
C LEU A 66 -4.68 6.14 -0.17
N SER A 67 -5.59 6.14 0.80
CA SER A 67 -5.26 5.91 2.21
C SER A 67 -4.91 4.45 2.48
N GLU A 68 -5.69 3.52 1.94
CA GLU A 68 -5.47 2.07 2.09
C GLU A 68 -4.10 1.68 1.53
N TRP A 69 -3.79 2.08 0.30
CA TRP A 69 -2.49 1.79 -0.31
C TRP A 69 -1.31 2.46 0.41
N ARG A 70 -1.55 3.62 1.02
CA ARG A 70 -0.52 4.30 1.79
C ARG A 70 -0.23 3.59 3.11
N GLU A 71 -1.24 2.97 3.73
CA GLU A 71 -1.08 2.16 4.93
C GLU A 71 -0.25 0.90 4.63
N THR A 72 -0.58 0.18 3.55
CA THR A 72 0.24 -0.95 3.07
C THR A 72 1.69 -0.54 2.85
N ALA A 73 1.93 0.56 2.13
CA ALA A 73 3.27 1.06 1.90
C ALA A 73 4.02 1.48 3.17
N LEU A 74 3.29 1.91 4.22
CA LEU A 74 3.89 2.27 5.50
C LEU A 74 4.34 1.02 6.25
N ILE A 75 3.50 -0.02 6.30
CA ILE A 75 3.83 -1.33 6.88
C ILE A 75 5.08 -1.90 6.19
N ASN A 76 5.11 -1.90 4.86
CA ASN A 76 6.26 -2.39 4.09
C ASN A 76 7.54 -1.56 4.31
N SER A 77 7.41 -0.30 4.73
CA SER A 77 8.57 0.56 5.03
C SER A 77 9.22 0.28 6.39
N GLU A 78 8.58 -0.53 7.23
CA GLU A 78 9.02 -0.85 8.60
C GLU A 78 9.26 -2.36 8.74
N PRO A 79 10.50 -2.85 8.53
CA PRO A 79 10.82 -4.27 8.59
C PRO A 79 10.48 -4.94 9.93
N ASP A 80 10.59 -4.20 11.02
CA ASP A 80 10.26 -4.68 12.36
C ASP A 80 8.75 -4.97 12.48
N VAL A 81 7.90 -4.11 11.89
CA VAL A 81 6.45 -4.31 11.87
C VAL A 81 6.07 -5.56 11.08
N LEU A 82 6.76 -5.83 9.95
CA LEU A 82 6.53 -7.07 9.20
C LEU A 82 6.93 -8.33 10.00
N ALA A 83 8.02 -8.25 10.76
CA ALA A 83 8.44 -9.35 11.63
C ALA A 83 7.42 -9.60 12.75
N ASP A 84 6.95 -8.53 13.39
CA ASP A 84 5.92 -8.59 14.43
C ASP A 84 4.60 -9.16 13.90
N ILE A 85 4.19 -8.78 12.68
CA ILE A 85 3.00 -9.34 12.01
C ILE A 85 3.19 -10.84 11.77
N ALA A 86 4.33 -11.26 11.22
CA ALA A 86 4.60 -12.66 10.95
C ALA A 86 4.64 -13.52 12.22
N GLU A 87 5.19 -12.99 13.32
CA GLU A 87 5.16 -13.65 14.63
C GLU A 87 3.73 -13.75 15.16
N ALA A 88 2.96 -12.67 15.10
CA ALA A 88 1.57 -12.65 15.55
C ALA A 88 0.69 -13.63 14.75
N GLU A 89 0.87 -13.73 13.44
CA GLU A 89 0.16 -14.70 12.59
C GLU A 89 0.48 -16.15 13.02
N GLN A 90 1.75 -16.46 13.28
CA GLN A 90 2.16 -17.78 13.78
C GLN A 90 1.54 -18.09 15.16
N GLU A 91 1.52 -17.11 16.06
CA GLU A 91 0.87 -17.28 17.36
C GLU A 91 -0.62 -17.58 17.20
N LEU A 92 -1.33 -16.84 16.35
CA LEU A 92 -2.76 -17.05 16.09
C LEU A 92 -3.03 -18.43 15.48
N ASP A 93 -2.23 -18.86 14.51
CA ASP A 93 -2.35 -20.18 13.88
C ASP A 93 -2.09 -21.33 14.87
N ALA A 94 -1.22 -21.10 15.87
CA ALA A 94 -0.99 -22.04 16.96
C ALA A 94 -2.12 -22.06 18.02
N GLY A 95 -3.20 -21.29 17.81
CA GLY A 95 -4.29 -21.12 18.78
C GLY A 95 -3.96 -20.16 19.92
N GLY A 96 -2.93 -19.33 19.73
CA GLY A 96 -2.58 -18.20 20.59
C GLY A 96 -3.54 -17.03 20.43
N GLY A 97 -3.20 -15.91 21.06
CA GLY A 97 -4.09 -14.75 21.20
C GLY A 97 -4.90 -14.77 22.50
N LYS A 98 -5.26 -13.58 22.98
CA LYS A 98 -6.09 -13.40 24.17
C LYS A 98 -7.46 -12.90 23.76
N SER A 99 -8.51 -13.44 24.37
CA SER A 99 -9.86 -12.91 24.17
C SER A 99 -9.96 -11.48 24.69
N TRP A 100 -10.86 -10.70 24.12
CA TRP A 100 -11.06 -9.31 24.53
C TRP A 100 -11.51 -9.20 26.00
N GLU A 101 -12.31 -10.16 26.49
CA GLU A 101 -12.70 -10.25 27.90
C GLU A 101 -11.48 -10.42 28.81
N ARG A 102 -10.50 -11.23 28.40
CA ARG A 102 -9.26 -11.43 29.15
C ARG A 102 -8.39 -10.18 29.14
N ILE A 103 -8.29 -9.50 28.00
CA ILE A 103 -7.56 -8.23 27.90
C ILE A 103 -8.16 -7.19 28.86
N LYS A 104 -9.48 -7.02 28.87
CA LYS A 104 -10.18 -6.09 29.77
C LYS A 104 -9.80 -6.30 31.24
N GLN A 105 -9.77 -7.54 31.69
CA GLN A 105 -9.35 -7.88 33.06
C GLN A 105 -7.89 -7.48 33.34
N GLU A 106 -6.98 -7.66 32.38
CA GLU A 106 -5.57 -7.33 32.53
C GLU A 106 -5.31 -5.81 32.53
N VAL A 107 -6.08 -5.03 31.75
CA VAL A 107 -5.92 -3.57 31.65
C VAL A 107 -6.86 -2.76 32.56
N GLY A 108 -7.73 -3.43 33.31
CA GLY A 108 -8.66 -2.78 34.25
C GLY A 108 -9.84 -2.07 33.59
N LEU A 109 -10.32 -2.59 32.45
CA LEU A 109 -11.49 -2.09 31.71
C LEU A 109 -12.74 -2.97 31.90
#